data_AF-A0A3N9VK85-F1
#
_entry.id   AF-A0A3N9VK85-F1
#
_cell.length_a   1.000
_cell.length_b   1.000
_cell.length_c   1.000
_cell.angle_alpha   90.00
_cell.angle_beta   90.00
_cell.angle_gamma   90.00
#
_symmetry.space_group_name_H-M   'P 1'
#
loop_
_entity.id
_entity.type
_entity.pdbx_description
1 polymer ?
#
loop_
_entity_poly.entity_id
_entity_poly.type
_entity_poly.pdbx_seq_one_letter_code
_entity_poly.pdbx_strand_id
1 'polypeptide(L)'
;MSIKSVLREIVENVDGALGAIVMGYDGIPLDEYICEGSPIDLQVLSVEYATVLKEVRKAVDVLGSGIMEEISINTDVSRVIIRVLDNDLFVILALLVDGNYGKGRYVLRQSSSRILEILQ
;
A
#
# COMPACT_ATOMS: atom_id res chain seq x y z
N MET A 1 0.25 7.88 -18.88
CA MET A 1 -0.19 6.78 -17.98
C MET A 1 -0.56 7.42 -16.66
N SER A 2 -1.65 7.01 -16.00
CA SER A 2 -2.08 7.61 -14.71
C SER A 2 -1.79 6.68 -13.52
N ILE A 3 -1.70 7.23 -12.31
CA ILE A 3 -1.53 6.44 -11.08
C ILE A 3 -2.66 5.42 -10.95
N LYS A 4 -3.92 5.85 -11.14
CA LYS A 4 -5.09 4.97 -11.18
C LYS A 4 -4.92 3.74 -12.09
N SER A 5 -4.33 3.92 -13.28
CA SER A 5 -4.12 2.81 -14.22
C SER A 5 -3.09 1.80 -13.71
N VAL A 6 -2.05 2.26 -13.00
CA VAL A 6 -1.07 1.38 -12.36
C VAL A 6 -1.67 0.66 -11.16
N LEU A 7 -2.47 1.36 -10.34
CA LEU A 7 -3.17 0.75 -9.19
C LEU A 7 -4.15 -0.33 -9.64
N ARG A 8 -4.90 -0.07 -10.71
CA ARG A 8 -5.76 -1.06 -11.34
C ARG A 8 -4.97 -2.29 -11.80
N GLU A 9 -3.85 -2.08 -12.49
CA GLU A 9 -2.98 -3.18 -12.94
C GLU A 9 -2.44 -3.99 -11.76
N ILE A 10 -2.04 -3.35 -10.66
CA ILE A 10 -1.60 -4.05 -9.44
C ILE A 10 -2.70 -4.98 -8.94
N VAL A 11 -3.93 -4.47 -8.79
CA VAL A 11 -5.06 -5.21 -8.21
C VAL A 11 -5.52 -6.33 -9.14
N GLU A 12 -5.65 -6.07 -10.44
CA GLU A 12 -6.08 -7.07 -11.42
C GLU A 12 -5.04 -8.19 -11.63
N ASN A 13 -3.76 -7.94 -11.32
CA ASN A 13 -2.70 -8.95 -11.41
C ASN A 13 -2.53 -9.80 -10.15
N VAL A 14 -3.20 -9.48 -9.04
CA VAL A 14 -2.97 -10.18 -7.76
C VAL A 14 -4.27 -10.86 -7.31
N ASP A 15 -4.27 -12.19 -7.36
CA ASP A 15 -5.43 -12.98 -6.95
C ASP A 15 -5.80 -12.70 -5.49
N GLY A 16 -7.06 -12.38 -5.24
CA GLY A 16 -7.57 -12.00 -3.92
C GLY A 16 -7.25 -10.57 -3.49
N ALA A 17 -6.78 -9.70 -4.39
CA ALA A 17 -6.65 -8.27 -4.08
C ALA A 17 -8.02 -7.59 -3.92
N LEU A 18 -8.10 -6.71 -2.92
CA LEU A 18 -9.29 -5.92 -2.57
C LEU A 18 -9.19 -4.48 -3.08
N GLY A 19 -7.97 -3.98 -3.22
CA GLY A 19 -7.71 -2.63 -3.70
C GLY A 19 -6.29 -2.17 -3.40
N ALA A 20 -5.91 -1.07 -4.04
CA ALA A 20 -4.64 -0.39 -3.83
C ALA A 20 -4.84 1.12 -3.77
N ILE A 21 -4.07 1.79 -2.90
CA ILE A 21 -4.18 3.22 -2.63
C ILE A 21 -2.77 3.81 -2.53
N VAL A 22 -2.51 4.92 -3.24
CA VAL A 22 -1.36 5.79 -2.95
C VAL A 22 -1.81 6.84 -1.96
N MET A 23 -1.11 6.97 -0.84
CA MET A 23 -1.51 7.85 0.26
C MET A 23 -0.32 8.57 0.85
N GLY A 24 -0.55 9.81 1.27
CA GLY A 24 0.40 10.57 2.07
C GLY A 24 0.39 10.16 3.53
N TYR A 25 1.50 10.34 4.23
CA TYR A 25 1.53 10.13 5.68
C TYR A 25 0.54 11.04 6.43
N ASP A 26 0.10 12.15 5.84
CA ASP A 26 -0.97 13.01 6.36
C ASP A 26 -2.38 12.38 6.33
N GLY A 27 -2.53 11.20 5.72
CA GLY A 27 -3.81 10.49 5.59
C GLY A 27 -4.62 10.94 4.38
N ILE A 28 -4.05 11.71 3.46
CA ILE A 28 -4.73 12.16 2.24
C ILE A 28 -4.42 11.17 1.10
N PRO A 29 -5.44 10.55 0.48
CA PRO A 29 -5.23 9.69 -0.67
C PRO A 29 -4.89 10.53 -1.91
N LEU A 30 -3.87 10.12 -2.65
CA LEU A 30 -3.51 10.73 -3.92
C LEU A 30 -4.32 10.10 -5.07
N ASP A 31 -4.41 8.78 -5.10
CA ASP A 31 -5.21 8.03 -6.07
C ASP A 31 -5.51 6.63 -5.52
N GLU A 32 -6.59 6.01 -5.99
CA GLU A 32 -7.06 4.71 -5.52
C GLU A 32 -7.72 3.88 -6.61
N TYR A 33 -7.62 2.56 -6.44
CA TYR A 33 -8.44 1.59 -7.15
C TYR A 33 -8.90 0.52 -6.15
N ILE A 34 -10.21 0.47 -5.90
CA ILE A 34 -10.83 -0.45 -4.95
C ILE A 34 -11.79 -1.35 -5.72
N CYS A 35 -11.74 -2.67 -5.47
CA CYS A 35 -12.67 -3.61 -6.04
C CYS A 35 -14.09 -3.37 -5.53
N GLU A 36 -15.07 -3.45 -6.42
CA GLU A 36 -16.47 -3.39 -6.02
C GLU A 36 -16.79 -4.53 -5.05
N GLY A 37 -17.51 -4.22 -3.96
CA GLY A 37 -17.92 -5.20 -2.96
C GLY A 37 -16.79 -5.68 -2.03
N SER A 38 -15.68 -4.94 -1.91
CA SER A 38 -14.68 -5.20 -0.87
C SER A 38 -15.36 -5.36 0.51
N PRO A 39 -15.06 -6.43 1.27
CA PRO A 39 -15.63 -6.65 2.59
C PRO A 39 -15.07 -5.70 3.66
N ILE A 40 -14.07 -4.89 3.29
CA ILE A 40 -13.37 -3.96 4.17
C ILE A 40 -13.45 -2.57 3.56
N ASP A 41 -13.65 -1.57 4.42
CA ASP A 41 -13.51 -0.15 4.05
C ASP A 41 -12.02 0.21 3.95
N LEU A 42 -11.48 0.16 2.73
CA LEU A 42 -10.07 0.44 2.47
C LEU A 42 -9.69 1.90 2.70
N GLN A 43 -10.65 2.83 2.59
CA GLN A 43 -10.40 4.25 2.83
C GLN A 43 -10.17 4.49 4.33
N VAL A 44 -11.05 3.95 5.18
CA VAL A 44 -10.86 4.00 6.64
C VAL A 44 -9.57 3.27 7.03
N LEU A 45 -9.35 2.06 6.51
CA LEU A 45 -8.14 1.28 6.81
C LEU A 45 -6.86 2.05 6.48
N SER A 46 -6.81 2.69 5.30
CA SER A 46 -5.62 3.40 4.85
C SER A 46 -5.31 4.63 5.70
N VAL A 47 -6.33 5.42 6.07
CA VAL A 47 -6.17 6.59 6.95
C VAL A 47 -5.65 6.18 8.34
N GLU A 48 -6.24 5.15 8.95
CA GLU A 48 -5.80 4.67 10.26
C GLU A 48 -4.37 4.13 10.21
N TYR A 49 -4.03 3.39 9.13
CA TYR A 49 -2.69 2.85 8.96
C TYR A 49 -1.66 3.95 8.71
N ALA A 50 -1.99 5.05 8.03
CA ALA A 50 -1.08 6.19 7.87
C ALA A 50 -0.55 6.71 9.22
N THR A 51 -1.42 6.76 10.24
CA THR A 51 -1.04 7.16 11.60
C THR A 51 -0.07 6.15 12.24
N VAL A 52 -0.32 4.85 12.10
CA VAL A 52 0.56 3.80 12.60
C VAL A 52 1.94 3.84 11.92
N LEU A 53 1.95 4.03 10.59
CA LEU A 53 3.17 4.09 9.79
C LEU A 53 4.10 5.24 10.21
N LYS A 54 3.54 6.39 10.61
CA LYS A 54 4.32 7.51 11.17
C LYS A 54 5.11 7.09 12.41
N GLU A 55 4.48 6.37 13.33
CA GLU A 55 5.14 5.90 14.54
C GLU A 55 6.18 4.81 14.25
N VAL A 56 5.91 3.92 13.29
CA VAL A 56 6.90 2.91 12.84
C VAL A 56 8.13 3.60 12.25
N ARG A 57 7.94 4.60 11.38
CA ARG A 57 9.04 5.38 10.79
C ARG A 57 9.87 6.08 11.86
N LYS A 58 9.21 6.72 12.82
CA LYS A 58 9.88 7.35 13.97
C LYS A 58 10.68 6.34 14.79
N ALA A 59 10.16 5.15 15.02
CA ALA A 59 10.90 4.10 15.71
C ALA A 59 12.14 3.65 14.91
N VAL A 60 12.01 3.49 13.58
CA VAL A 60 13.13 3.17 12.69
C VAL A 60 14.25 4.22 12.79
N ASP A 61 13.88 5.50 12.80
CA ASP A 61 14.80 6.64 12.93
C ASP A 61 15.49 6.67 14.30
N VAL A 62 14.71 6.53 15.39
CA VAL A 62 15.24 6.53 16.77
C VAL A 62 16.22 5.37 16.99
N LEU A 63 15.93 4.21 16.40
CA LEU A 63 16.78 3.02 16.50
C LEU A 63 18.00 3.08 15.58
N GLY A 64 18.05 4.02 14.62
CA GLY A 64 19.10 4.07 13.60
C GLY A 64 19.13 2.80 12.73
N SER A 65 17.97 2.18 12.51
CA SER A 65 17.87 0.84 11.88
C SER A 65 17.87 0.86 10.35
N GLY A 66 18.15 2.02 9.74
CA GLY A 66 18.19 2.20 8.29
C GLY A 66 16.94 2.92 7.77
N ILE A 67 16.51 2.54 6.56
CA ILE A 67 15.37 3.14 5.87
C ILE A 67 14.22 2.14 5.86
N MET A 68 13.03 2.60 6.21
CA MET A 68 11.80 1.81 6.11
C MET A 68 11.43 1.60 4.64
N GLU A 69 11.43 0.36 4.17
CA GLU A 69 11.11 0.04 2.77
C GLU A 69 9.69 -0.53 2.59
N GLU A 70 9.27 -1.41 3.50
CA GLU A 70 8.04 -2.17 3.38
C GLU A 70 7.53 -2.60 4.76
N ILE A 71 6.21 -2.57 4.94
CA ILE A 71 5.50 -3.04 6.13
C ILE A 71 4.40 -3.99 5.68
N SER A 72 4.11 -4.99 6.51
CA SER A 72 2.96 -5.86 6.30
C SER A 72 2.17 -6.06 7.59
N ILE A 73 0.86 -5.93 7.48
CA ILE A 73 -0.08 -6.12 8.58
C ILE A 73 -1.03 -7.24 8.16
N ASN A 74 -0.91 -8.38 8.83
CA ASN A 74 -1.65 -9.60 8.49
C ASN A 74 -2.54 -9.98 9.65
N THR A 75 -3.84 -10.12 9.39
CA THR A 75 -4.85 -10.54 10.36
C THR A 75 -5.60 -11.78 9.84
N ASP A 76 -6.52 -12.26 10.65
CA ASP A 76 -7.50 -13.29 10.28
C ASP A 76 -8.60 -12.78 9.31
N VAL A 77 -8.62 -11.47 9.01
CA VAL A 77 -9.58 -10.83 8.10
C VAL A 77 -8.93 -10.35 6.81
N SER A 78 -7.68 -9.89 6.82
CA SER A 78 -6.99 -9.41 5.62
C SER A 78 -5.47 -9.46 5.72
N ARG A 79 -4.81 -9.28 4.58
CA ARG A 79 -3.38 -9.02 4.50
C ARG A 79 -3.17 -7.68 3.81
N VAL A 80 -2.36 -6.84 4.42
CA VAL A 80 -2.05 -5.51 3.89
C VAL A 80 -0.55 -5.41 3.69
N ILE A 81 -0.14 -5.07 2.48
CA ILE A 81 1.26 -4.81 2.11
C ILE A 81 1.38 -3.32 1.85
N ILE A 82 2.35 -2.67 2.50
CA ILE A 82 2.57 -1.24 2.41
C ILE A 82 4.01 -1.04 1.98
N ARG A 83 4.22 -0.32 0.88
CA ARG A 83 5.55 -0.05 0.34
C ARG A 83 5.81 1.44 0.32
N VAL A 84 6.94 1.85 0.89
CA VAL A 84 7.35 3.26 0.90
C VAL A 84 7.73 3.66 -0.53
N LEU A 85 7.20 4.79 -0.99
CA LEU A 85 7.54 5.37 -2.29
C LEU A 85 8.64 6.41 -2.10
N ASP A 86 8.42 7.36 -1.19
CA ASP A 86 9.37 8.41 -0.84
C ASP A 86 9.14 8.90 0.61
N ASN A 87 9.60 10.11 0.92
CA ASN A 87 9.46 10.70 2.26
C ASN A 87 8.02 11.11 2.60
N ASP A 88 7.15 11.25 1.62
CA ASP A 88 5.82 11.83 1.79
C ASP A 88 4.71 10.82 1.46
N LEU A 89 4.99 9.84 0.59
CA LEU A 89 4.02 8.90 0.03
C LEU A 89 4.40 7.43 0.26
N PHE A 90 3.37 6.60 0.37
CA PHE A 90 3.45 5.15 0.32
C PHE A 90 2.29 4.57 -0.50
N VAL A 91 2.42 3.32 -0.92
CA VAL A 91 1.35 2.57 -1.59
C VAL A 91 0.91 1.39 -0.73
N ILE A 92 -0.40 1.24 -0.57
CA ILE A 92 -1.05 0.13 0.12
C ILE A 92 -1.62 -0.84 -0.93
N LEU A 93 -1.49 -2.13 -0.69
CA LEU A 93 -2.23 -3.21 -1.34
C LEU A 93 -2.91 -4.04 -0.25
N ALA A 94 -4.24 -4.08 -0.26
CA ALA A 94 -5.03 -4.93 0.62
C ALA A 94 -5.48 -6.20 -0.12
N LEU A 95 -5.42 -7.33 0.58
CA LEU A 95 -5.74 -8.67 0.07
C LEU A 95 -6.66 -9.39 1.05
N LEU A 96 -7.45 -10.33 0.52
CA LEU A 96 -8.07 -11.38 1.31
C LEU A 96 -7.00 -12.26 1.98
N VAL A 97 -7.38 -12.96 3.06
CA VAL A 97 -6.47 -13.84 3.81
C VAL A 97 -5.91 -15.01 3.02
N ASP A 98 -6.62 -15.45 1.98
CA ASP A 98 -6.24 -16.50 1.03
C ASP A 98 -5.69 -15.92 -0.29
N GLY A 99 -5.58 -14.59 -0.39
CA GLY A 99 -4.99 -13.91 -1.54
C GLY A 99 -3.51 -14.23 -1.72
N ASN A 100 -3.02 -14.03 -2.95
CA ASN A 100 -1.65 -14.36 -3.32
C ASN A 100 -0.65 -13.31 -2.80
N TYR A 101 -0.33 -13.41 -1.51
CA TYR A 101 0.54 -12.48 -0.79
C TYR A 101 1.93 -12.32 -1.43
N GLY A 102 2.53 -13.42 -1.88
CA GLY A 102 3.84 -13.39 -2.54
C GLY A 102 3.83 -12.62 -3.86
N LYS A 103 2.81 -12.86 -4.70
CA LYS A 103 2.60 -12.10 -5.94
C LYS A 103 2.28 -10.64 -5.64
N GLY A 104 1.48 -10.35 -4.61
CA GLY A 104 1.22 -9.00 -4.13
C GLY A 104 2.49 -8.21 -3.84
N ARG A 105 3.41 -8.77 -3.05
CA ARG A 105 4.70 -8.13 -2.74
C ARG A 105 5.55 -7.89 -4.00
N TYR A 106 5.61 -8.88 -4.88
CA TYR A 106 6.37 -8.80 -6.13
C TYR A 106 5.82 -7.69 -7.05
N VAL A 107 4.52 -7.68 -7.31
CA VAL A 107 3.87 -6.69 -8.18
C VAL A 107 3.96 -5.29 -7.59
N LEU A 108 3.74 -5.14 -6.28
CA LEU A 108 3.85 -3.83 -5.61
C LEU A 108 5.27 -3.27 -5.73
N ARG A 109 6.31 -4.10 -5.53
CA ARG A 109 7.70 -3.72 -5.71
C ARG A 109 8.01 -3.26 -7.13
N GLN A 110 7.53 -3.99 -8.13
CA GLN A 110 7.75 -3.64 -9.54
C GLN A 110 7.04 -2.32 -9.91
N SER A 111 5.83 -2.13 -9.41
CA SER A 111 5.00 -0.97 -9.73
C SER A 111 5.40 0.31 -9.00
N SER A 112 6.06 0.22 -7.83
CA SER A 112 6.53 1.41 -7.09
C SER A 112 7.40 2.35 -7.92
N SER A 113 8.33 1.81 -8.72
CA SER A 113 9.17 2.63 -9.60
C SER A 113 8.35 3.38 -10.65
N ARG A 114 7.33 2.72 -11.23
CA ARG A 114 6.42 3.34 -12.20
C ARG A 114 5.55 4.43 -11.57
N ILE A 115 5.11 4.24 -10.32
CA ILE A 115 4.34 5.26 -9.60
C ILE A 115 5.21 6.51 -9.39
N LEU A 116 6.46 6.34 -8.94
CA LEU A 116 7.40 7.43 -8.73
C LEU A 116 7.71 8.20 -10.02
N GLU A 117 7.86 7.51 -11.16
CA GLU A 117 8.07 8.14 -12.47
C GLU A 117 6.88 9.02 -12.90
N ILE A 118 5.65 8.68 -12.49
CA ILE A 118 4.44 9.46 -12.82
C ILE A 118 4.32 10.72 -11.94
N LEU A 119 4.98 10.74 -10.78
CA LEU A 119 4.95 11.85 -9.82
C LEU A 119 5.98 12.96 -10.13
N GLN A 120 6.94 12.69 -11.02
CA GLN A 120 7.97 13.65 -11.48
C GLN A 120 7.48 14.47 -12.67
#